data_AF-A0A1W9SH02-F1
#
_entry.id   AF-A0A1W9SH02-F1
#
_cell.length_a   1.000
_cell.length_b   1.000
_cell.length_c   1.000
_cell.angle_alpha   90.00
_cell.angle_beta   90.00
_cell.angle_gamma   90.00
#
_symmetry.space_group_name_H-M   'P 1'
#
loop_
_entity.id
_entity.type
_entity.pdbx_description
1 polymer ?
#
loop_
_entity_poly.entity_id
_entity_poly.type
_entity_poly.pdbx_seq_one_letter_code
_entity_poly.pdbx_strand_id
1 'polypeptide(L)'
;MNFEQVAGGQSIVLSGETYKAISDVISDLAAKTKAHTIIFSDMNGHPISQRGMSTEFDVSNLAALAAGDFSATSEIAKIIGEQKQFKFIFHEGEKYNAYLSSVGENFLLILIFDSSTALGMIRIYTKRSIQVLSEVLKKTETEEKDSSNFVDVDFNKCLNEELDKAFKF
;
A
#
# COMPACT_ATOMS: atom_id res chain seq x y z
N MET A 1 18.22 27.96 16.58
CA MET A 1 17.76 26.61 16.90
C MET A 1 16.82 26.21 15.79
N ASN A 2 17.29 25.35 14.88
CA ASN A 2 16.49 24.85 13.78
C ASN A 2 15.65 23.70 14.32
N PHE A 3 14.32 23.82 14.22
CA PHE A 3 13.44 22.70 14.41
C PHE A 3 13.50 21.85 13.14
N GLU A 4 13.88 20.60 13.33
CA GLU A 4 13.89 19.56 12.32
C GLU A 4 12.52 19.45 11.67
N GLN A 5 12.54 19.47 10.34
CA GLN A 5 11.42 19.20 9.47
C GLN A 5 11.01 17.74 9.68
N VAL A 6 9.91 17.54 10.41
CA VAL A 6 9.24 16.24 10.54
C VAL A 6 8.89 15.76 9.13
N ALA A 7 9.38 14.58 8.77
CA ALA A 7 9.05 13.91 7.52
C ALA A 7 7.54 13.67 7.45
N GLY A 8 6.82 14.57 6.78
CA GLY A 8 5.44 14.34 6.40
C GLY A 8 5.39 13.20 5.41
N GLY A 9 4.74 12.08 5.77
CA GLY A 9 4.44 11.01 4.84
C GLY A 9 3.73 11.59 3.64
N GLN A 10 4.26 11.33 2.44
CA GLN A 10 3.59 11.74 1.21
C GLN A 10 2.22 11.06 1.17
N SER A 11 1.15 11.86 1.25
CA SER A 11 -0.21 11.37 1.07
C SER A 11 -0.33 10.87 -0.37
N ILE A 12 -0.47 9.56 -0.55
CA ILE A 12 -0.76 8.99 -1.86
C ILE A 12 -2.20 9.34 -2.20
N VAL A 13 -2.38 10.17 -3.23
CA VAL A 13 -3.69 10.52 -3.76
C VAL A 13 -4.01 9.54 -4.88
N LEU A 14 -4.94 8.61 -4.64
CA LEU A 14 -5.39 7.68 -5.68
C LEU A 14 -6.61 8.24 -6.39
N SER A 15 -6.64 8.11 -7.71
CA SER A 15 -7.88 8.32 -8.48
C SER A 15 -8.97 7.35 -8.01
N GLY A 16 -10.23 7.75 -8.15
CA GLY A 16 -11.37 6.87 -7.82
C GLY A 16 -11.37 5.57 -8.63
N GLU A 17 -10.86 5.61 -9.87
CA GLU A 17 -10.73 4.44 -10.74
C GLU A 17 -9.65 3.48 -10.23
N THR A 18 -8.48 4.01 -9.87
CA THR A 18 -7.37 3.23 -9.29
C THR A 18 -7.79 2.58 -7.98
N TYR A 19 -8.44 3.35 -7.10
CA TYR A 19 -8.97 2.85 -5.84
C TYR A 19 -9.94 1.68 -6.07
N LYS A 20 -10.88 1.84 -7.01
CA LYS A 20 -11.85 0.79 -7.34
C LYS A 20 -11.16 -0.46 -7.87
N ALA A 21 -10.21 -0.32 -8.80
CA ALA A 21 -9.45 -1.45 -9.34
C ALA A 21 -8.68 -2.21 -8.26
N ILE A 22 -8.02 -1.50 -7.32
CA ILE A 22 -7.37 -2.13 -6.15
C ILE A 22 -8.41 -2.87 -5.31
N SER A 23 -9.56 -2.22 -5.03
CA SER A 23 -10.64 -2.78 -4.22
C SER A 23 -11.21 -4.07 -4.82
N ASP A 24 -11.33 -4.13 -6.15
CA ASP A 24 -11.81 -5.31 -6.87
C ASP A 24 -10.80 -6.47 -6.77
N VAL A 25 -9.50 -6.19 -6.92
CA VAL A 25 -8.45 -7.22 -6.80
C VAL A 25 -8.40 -7.81 -5.38
N ILE A 26 -8.48 -6.99 -4.34
CA ILE A 26 -8.51 -7.51 -2.95
C ILE A 26 -9.81 -8.25 -2.63
N SER A 27 -10.92 -7.90 -3.30
CA SER A 27 -12.20 -8.61 -3.15
C SER A 27 -12.12 -10.01 -3.74
N ASP A 28 -11.54 -10.15 -4.94
CA ASP A 28 -11.29 -11.45 -5.57
C ASP A 28 -10.31 -12.30 -4.75
N LEU A 29 -9.27 -11.68 -4.19
CA LEU A 29 -8.34 -12.37 -3.29
C LEU A 29 -9.05 -12.90 -2.04
N ALA A 30 -9.90 -12.10 -1.40
CA ALA A 30 -10.68 -12.52 -0.24
C ALA A 30 -11.59 -13.71 -0.57
N ALA A 31 -12.27 -13.68 -1.71
CA ALA A 31 -13.13 -14.78 -2.16
C ALA A 31 -12.35 -16.09 -2.40
N LYS A 32 -11.15 -16.01 -2.97
CA LYS A 32 -10.31 -17.18 -3.29
C LYS A 32 -9.59 -17.77 -2.08
N THR A 33 -9.26 -16.94 -1.09
CA THR A 33 -8.48 -17.35 0.08
C THR A 33 -9.34 -17.64 1.31
N LYS A 34 -10.58 -17.12 1.34
CA LYS A 34 -11.41 -17.06 2.54
C LYS A 34 -10.67 -16.39 3.71
N ALA A 35 -9.76 -15.46 3.41
CA ALA A 35 -9.07 -14.70 4.43
C ALA A 35 -10.09 -13.94 5.28
N HIS A 36 -9.85 -13.93 6.58
CA HIS A 36 -10.71 -13.24 7.55
C HIS A 36 -10.66 -11.72 7.32
N THR A 37 -9.45 -11.19 7.12
CA THR A 37 -9.20 -9.78 6.83
C THR A 37 -8.05 -9.64 5.82
N ILE A 38 -8.22 -8.74 4.85
CA ILE A 38 -7.19 -8.33 3.90
C ILE A 38 -7.10 -6.80 3.95
N ILE A 39 -5.88 -6.29 4.12
CA ILE A 39 -5.57 -4.87 4.18
C ILE A 39 -4.52 -4.57 3.13
N PHE A 40 -4.81 -3.62 2.26
CA PHE A 40 -3.85 -3.00 1.37
C PHE A 40 -3.49 -1.63 1.94
N SER A 41 -2.21 -1.42 2.26
CA SER A 41 -1.70 -0.19 2.89
C SER A 41 -0.49 0.35 2.13
N ASP A 42 -0.09 1.58 2.45
CA ASP A 42 1.26 2.04 2.13
C ASP A 42 2.31 1.38 3.06
N MET A 43 3.59 1.63 2.79
CA MET A 43 4.71 1.17 3.65
C MET A 43 4.86 1.94 4.96
N ASN A 44 4.08 3.01 5.18
CA ASN A 44 4.04 3.73 6.46
C ASN A 44 2.94 3.17 7.38
N GLY A 45 2.14 2.24 6.89
CA GLY A 45 1.06 1.61 7.63
C GLY A 45 -0.26 2.35 7.58
N HIS A 46 -0.48 3.21 6.60
CA HIS A 46 -1.79 3.80 6.34
C HIS A 46 -2.64 2.87 5.47
N PRO A 47 -3.80 2.38 5.99
CA PRO A 47 -4.70 1.55 5.19
C PRO A 47 -5.28 2.34 4.01
N ILE A 48 -5.17 1.77 2.82
CA ILE A 48 -5.76 2.32 1.59
C ILE A 48 -7.10 1.62 1.32
N SER A 49 -7.12 0.29 1.30
CA SER A 49 -8.33 -0.48 1.04
C SER A 49 -8.35 -1.75 1.88
N GLN A 50 -9.56 -2.23 2.22
CA GLN A 50 -9.74 -3.39 3.07
C GLN A 50 -10.93 -4.26 2.65
N ARG A 51 -10.84 -5.55 2.99
CA ARG A 51 -11.92 -6.53 2.89
C ARG A 51 -11.89 -7.48 4.09
N GLY A 52 -13.06 -7.96 4.50
CA GLY A 52 -13.20 -8.85 5.66
C GLY A 52 -13.97 -8.22 6.82
N MET A 53 -13.89 -8.85 7.99
CA MET A 53 -14.64 -8.44 9.19
C MET A 53 -13.89 -7.32 9.94
N SER A 54 -14.28 -6.07 9.68
CA SER A 54 -13.66 -4.88 10.28
C SER A 54 -13.98 -4.68 11.78
N THR A 55 -14.77 -5.55 12.40
CA THR A 55 -15.20 -5.40 13.80
C THR A 55 -14.34 -6.18 14.80
N GLU A 56 -13.58 -7.19 14.34
CA GLU A 56 -12.72 -8.00 15.23
C GLU A 56 -11.34 -7.37 15.43
N PHE A 57 -10.86 -6.59 14.46
CA PHE A 57 -9.52 -6.02 14.47
C PHE A 57 -9.51 -4.52 14.16
N ASP A 58 -8.64 -3.81 14.86
CA ASP A 58 -8.29 -2.43 14.52
C ASP A 58 -7.35 -2.43 13.31
N VAL A 59 -7.90 -2.09 12.15
CA VAL A 59 -7.23 -2.13 10.86
C VAL A 59 -6.07 -1.12 10.78
N SER A 60 -6.24 0.07 11.34
CA SER A 60 -5.21 1.11 11.34
C SER A 60 -4.02 0.69 12.19
N ASN A 61 -4.29 0.15 13.38
CA ASN A 61 -3.23 -0.37 14.24
C ASN A 61 -2.53 -1.58 13.63
N LEU A 62 -3.27 -2.51 13.02
CA LEU A 62 -2.68 -3.66 12.32
C LEU A 62 -1.77 -3.22 11.17
N ALA A 63 -2.20 -2.26 10.35
CA ALA A 63 -1.40 -1.78 9.23
C ALA A 63 -0.12 -1.07 9.70
N ALA A 64 -0.20 -0.21 10.72
CA ALA A 64 0.95 0.45 11.33
C ALA A 64 1.97 -0.55 11.90
N LEU A 65 1.50 -1.54 12.68
CA LEU A 65 2.36 -2.57 13.24
C LEU A 65 2.97 -3.46 12.15
N ALA A 66 2.20 -3.85 11.14
CA ALA A 66 2.68 -4.66 10.02
C ALA A 66 3.74 -3.93 9.19
N ALA A 67 3.57 -2.62 8.94
CA ALA A 67 4.57 -1.80 8.28
C ALA A 67 5.86 -1.69 9.09
N GLY A 68 5.75 -1.50 10.42
CA GLY A 68 6.88 -1.49 11.34
C GLY A 68 7.64 -2.82 11.38
N ASP A 69 6.91 -3.94 11.49
CA ASP A 69 7.46 -5.30 11.45
C ASP A 69 8.18 -5.56 10.12
N PHE A 70 7.53 -5.26 9.00
CA PHE A 70 8.12 -5.43 7.67
C PHE A 70 9.40 -4.60 7.50
N SER A 71 9.37 -3.35 7.95
CA SER A 71 10.53 -2.46 7.92
C SER A 71 11.68 -2.97 8.81
N ALA A 72 11.39 -3.45 10.02
CA ALA A 72 12.39 -3.98 10.92
C ALA A 72 13.09 -5.22 10.34
N THR A 73 12.34 -6.12 9.70
CA THR A 73 12.95 -7.30 9.06
C THR A 73 13.81 -6.98 7.83
N SER A 74 13.69 -5.78 7.26
CA SER A 74 14.61 -5.35 6.19
C SER A 74 16.06 -5.23 6.67
N GLU A 75 16.27 -4.86 7.94
CA GLU A 75 17.60 -4.85 8.55
C GLU A 75 18.13 -6.27 8.75
N ILE A 76 17.25 -7.21 9.12
CA ILE A 76 17.61 -8.63 9.19
C ILE A 76 18.10 -9.12 7.83
N ALA A 77 17.37 -8.79 6.74
CA ALA A 77 17.75 -9.15 5.38
C ALA A 77 19.18 -8.68 5.04
N LYS A 78 19.52 -7.43 5.38
CA LYS A 78 20.87 -6.87 5.17
C LYS A 78 21.93 -7.64 5.97
N ILE A 79 21.67 -7.91 7.25
CA ILE A 79 22.60 -8.63 8.15
C ILE A 79 22.92 -10.03 7.60
N ILE A 80 21.92 -10.72 7.05
CA ILE A 80 22.11 -12.08 6.50
C ILE A 80 22.63 -12.09 5.06
N GLY A 81 22.89 -10.91 4.47
CA GLY A 81 23.49 -10.77 3.13
C GLY A 81 22.49 -10.81 1.97
N GLU A 82 21.19 -10.67 2.23
CA GLU A 82 20.22 -10.50 1.16
C GLU A 82 20.37 -9.11 0.52
N GLN A 83 20.38 -9.10 -0.82
CA GLN A 83 20.51 -7.85 -1.59
C GLN A 83 19.20 -7.06 -1.66
N LYS A 84 18.09 -7.68 -1.27
CA LYS A 84 16.75 -7.11 -1.30
C LYS A 84 16.01 -7.49 -0.02
N GLN A 85 15.04 -6.67 0.36
CA GLN A 85 14.12 -6.99 1.44
C GLN A 85 13.39 -8.32 1.20
N PHE A 86 12.94 -8.96 2.28
CA PHE A 86 12.09 -10.14 2.18
C PHE A 86 10.83 -9.85 1.36
N LYS A 87 10.42 -10.80 0.52
CA LYS A 87 9.21 -10.65 -0.31
C LYS A 87 7.92 -10.73 0.52
N PHE A 88 7.98 -11.50 1.59
CA PHE A 88 6.87 -11.67 2.52
C PHE A 88 7.38 -12.10 3.89
N ILE A 89 6.54 -11.91 4.89
CA ILE A 89 6.69 -12.39 6.27
C ILE A 89 5.44 -13.19 6.60
N PHE A 90 5.62 -14.30 7.31
CA PHE A 90 4.54 -15.16 7.77
C PHE A 90 4.66 -15.35 9.28
N HIS A 91 3.59 -15.02 9.99
CA HIS A 91 3.44 -15.26 11.42
C HIS A 91 2.41 -16.36 11.63
N GLU A 92 2.84 -17.45 12.25
CA GLU A 92 1.96 -18.55 12.64
C GLU A 92 1.37 -18.28 14.01
N GLY A 93 0.06 -18.48 14.13
CA GLY A 93 -0.66 -18.36 15.40
C GLY A 93 -1.64 -19.51 15.60
N GLU A 94 -2.11 -19.67 16.84
CA GLU A 94 -3.00 -20.80 17.19
C GLU A 94 -4.36 -20.69 16.50
N LYS A 95 -4.96 -19.48 16.50
CA LYS A 95 -6.26 -19.19 15.88
C LYS A 95 -6.11 -18.63 14.47
N TYR A 96 -5.25 -17.63 14.32
CA TYR A 96 -5.05 -16.91 13.07
C TYR A 96 -3.57 -16.84 12.72
N ASN A 97 -3.31 -16.91 11.43
CA ASN A 97 -2.02 -16.62 10.84
C ASN A 97 -2.06 -15.24 10.17
N ALA A 98 -0.89 -14.60 10.08
CA ALA A 98 -0.71 -13.36 9.33
C ALA A 98 0.29 -13.55 8.19
N TYR A 99 -0.03 -13.02 7.01
CA TYR A 99 0.86 -13.00 5.85
C TYR A 99 0.99 -11.57 5.32
N LEU A 100 2.20 -11.03 5.40
CA LEU A 100 2.54 -9.66 5.00
C LEU A 100 3.41 -9.74 3.75
N SER A 101 3.10 -9.00 2.70
CA SER A 101 3.90 -9.03 1.47
C SER A 101 3.93 -7.68 0.78
N SER A 102 5.11 -7.28 0.32
CA SER A 102 5.28 -6.01 -0.39
C SER A 102 4.65 -6.08 -1.78
N VAL A 103 4.01 -4.98 -2.19
CA VAL A 103 3.47 -4.76 -3.53
C VAL A 103 4.25 -3.62 -4.15
N GLY A 104 5.25 -3.95 -4.97
CA GLY A 104 6.27 -2.98 -5.38
C GLY A 104 7.10 -2.52 -4.18
N GLU A 105 7.50 -1.25 -4.19
CA GLU A 105 8.32 -0.63 -3.15
C GLU A 105 7.49 0.16 -2.13
N ASN A 106 6.29 0.60 -2.51
CA ASN A 106 5.55 1.63 -1.76
C ASN A 106 4.34 1.08 -0.98
N PHE A 107 3.95 -0.17 -1.21
CA PHE A 107 2.72 -0.73 -0.66
C PHE A 107 2.93 -2.08 0.01
N LEU A 108 2.07 -2.38 0.97
CA LEU A 108 2.04 -3.61 1.74
C LEU A 108 0.65 -4.24 1.64
N LEU A 109 0.62 -5.56 1.45
CA LEU A 109 -0.58 -6.36 1.47
C LEU A 109 -0.53 -7.32 2.66
N ILE A 110 -1.52 -7.22 3.53
CA ILE A 110 -1.62 -7.93 4.80
C ILE A 110 -2.85 -8.84 4.74
N LEU A 111 -2.68 -10.12 5.04
CA LEU A 111 -3.77 -11.09 5.13
C LEU A 111 -3.77 -11.74 6.51
N ILE A 112 -4.93 -11.73 7.16
CA ILE A 112 -5.23 -12.49 8.38
C ILE A 112 -6.19 -13.61 8.00
N PHE A 113 -5.86 -14.85 8.37
CA PHE A 113 -6.65 -16.02 7.99
C PHE A 113 -6.58 -17.11 9.06
N ASP A 114 -7.60 -17.97 9.12
CA ASP A 114 -7.66 -19.07 10.08
C ASP A 114 -6.45 -20.00 9.97
N SER A 115 -5.96 -20.49 11.10
CA SER A 115 -4.81 -21.41 11.17
C SER A 115 -5.01 -22.71 10.38
N SER A 116 -6.26 -23.09 10.12
CA SER A 116 -6.63 -24.22 9.26
C SER A 116 -6.45 -23.99 7.76
N THR A 117 -6.30 -22.74 7.31
CA THR A 117 -6.13 -22.41 5.89
C THR A 117 -4.69 -22.65 5.47
N ALA A 118 -4.51 -23.45 4.41
CA ALA A 118 -3.18 -23.84 3.93
C ALA A 118 -2.36 -22.64 3.43
N LEU A 119 -1.17 -22.42 4.01
CA LEU A 119 -0.25 -21.34 3.63
C LEU A 119 0.08 -21.35 2.12
N GLY A 120 0.20 -22.53 1.51
CA GLY A 120 0.46 -22.63 0.07
C GLY A 120 -0.61 -21.96 -0.79
N MET A 121 -1.88 -22.08 -0.38
CA MET A 121 -3.01 -21.44 -1.06
C MET A 121 -2.92 -19.91 -0.97
N ILE A 122 -2.66 -19.40 0.25
CA ILE A 122 -2.45 -17.97 0.50
C ILE A 122 -1.32 -17.45 -0.38
N ARG A 123 -0.16 -18.12 -0.39
CA ARG A 123 1.01 -17.71 -1.19
C ARG A 123 0.70 -17.65 -2.68
N ILE A 124 -0.02 -18.63 -3.24
CA ILE A 124 -0.34 -18.67 -4.67
C ILE A 124 -1.27 -17.52 -5.06
N TYR A 125 -2.38 -17.35 -4.33
CA TYR A 125 -3.36 -16.33 -4.67
C TYR A 125 -2.84 -14.92 -4.39
N THR A 126 -2.17 -14.69 -3.26
CA THR A 126 -1.55 -13.40 -2.96
C THR A 126 -0.52 -13.02 -4.02
N LYS A 127 0.34 -13.94 -4.47
CA LYS A 127 1.31 -13.67 -5.54
C LYS A 127 0.63 -13.24 -6.84
N ARG A 128 -0.48 -13.88 -7.22
CA ARG A 128 -1.24 -13.52 -8.43
C ARG A 128 -1.89 -12.13 -8.28
N SER A 129 -2.50 -11.86 -7.13
CA SER A 129 -3.09 -10.54 -6.86
C SER A 129 -2.05 -9.43 -6.87
N ILE A 130 -0.84 -9.66 -6.34
CA ILE A 130 0.27 -8.69 -6.39
C ILE A 130 0.66 -8.36 -7.84
N GLN A 131 0.65 -9.33 -8.75
CA GLN A 131 0.94 -9.08 -10.17
C GLN A 131 -0.10 -8.13 -10.77
N VAL A 132 -1.38 -8.38 -10.54
CA VAL A 132 -2.47 -7.53 -11.04
C VAL A 132 -2.44 -6.14 -10.39
N LEU A 133 -2.24 -6.06 -9.07
CA LEU A 133 -2.08 -4.77 -8.36
C LEU A 133 -0.92 -3.97 -8.93
N SER A 134 0.21 -4.63 -9.22
CA SER A 134 1.38 -3.95 -9.81
C SER A 134 1.08 -3.38 -11.20
N GLU A 135 0.23 -4.03 -12.00
CA GLU A 135 -0.19 -3.50 -13.30
C GLU A 135 -1.13 -2.30 -13.16
N VAL A 136 -2.09 -2.37 -12.22
CA VAL A 136 -2.99 -1.25 -11.90
C VAL A 136 -2.20 -0.01 -11.46
N LEU A 137 -1.25 -0.18 -10.54
CA LEU A 137 -0.45 0.92 -10.00
C LEU A 137 0.47 1.54 -11.07
N LYS A 138 1.11 0.72 -11.92
CA LYS A 138 1.95 1.22 -13.02
C LYS A 138 1.16 2.06 -14.04
N LYS A 139 -0.07 1.66 -14.33
CA LYS A 139 -0.96 2.42 -15.22
C LYS A 139 -1.24 3.80 -14.64
N THR A 140 -1.53 3.87 -13.33
CA THR A 140 -1.74 5.14 -12.62
C THR A 140 -0.52 6.05 -12.63
N GLU A 141 0.68 5.52 -12.37
CA GLU A 141 1.93 6.33 -12.43
C GLU A 141 2.20 6.92 -13.82
N THR A 142 1.77 6.23 -14.88
CA THR A 142 1.94 6.71 -16.27
C THR A 142 0.93 7.82 -16.58
N GLU A 143 -0.33 7.61 -16.22
CA GLU A 143 -1.41 8.60 -16.40
C GLU A 143 -1.18 9.87 -15.57
N GLU A 144 -0.64 9.74 -14.35
CA GLU A 144 -0.28 10.88 -13.50
C GLU A 144 0.91 11.66 -14.06
N LYS A 145 1.92 11.03 -14.64
CA LYS A 145 3.05 11.75 -15.28
C LYS A 145 2.60 12.54 -16.51
N ASP A 146 1.68 11.99 -17.30
CA ASP A 146 1.14 12.68 -18.46
C ASP A 146 0.18 13.81 -18.05
N SER A 147 -0.63 13.59 -17.01
CA SER A 147 -1.59 14.57 -16.50
C SER A 147 -0.93 15.68 -15.68
N SER A 148 0.06 15.36 -14.84
CA SER A 148 0.80 16.36 -14.04
C SER A 148 1.57 17.32 -14.93
N ASN A 149 2.23 16.86 -15.99
CA ASN A 149 2.89 17.75 -16.94
C ASN A 149 1.92 18.75 -17.61
N PHE A 150 0.67 18.33 -17.86
CA PHE A 150 -0.34 19.19 -18.45
C PHE A 150 -0.98 20.15 -17.42
N VAL A 151 -1.38 19.62 -16.26
CA VAL A 151 -2.01 20.38 -15.18
C VAL A 151 -1.04 21.38 -14.57
N ASP A 152 0.24 21.03 -14.39
CA ASP A 152 1.22 21.94 -13.79
C ASP A 152 1.48 23.14 -14.72
N VAL A 153 1.47 22.96 -16.05
CA VAL A 153 1.61 24.07 -17.01
C VAL A 153 0.40 24.99 -16.98
N ASP A 154 -0.82 24.45 -17.04
CA ASP A 154 -2.06 25.25 -17.03
C ASP A 154 -2.33 25.88 -15.66
N PHE A 155 -2.07 25.16 -14.56
CA PHE A 155 -2.22 25.67 -13.20
C PHE A 155 -1.19 26.77 -12.89
N ASN A 156 0.10 26.57 -13.20
CA ASN A 156 1.11 27.61 -12.98
C ASN A 156 0.83 28.85 -13.83
N LYS A 157 0.29 28.68 -15.05
CA LYS A 157 -0.12 29.81 -15.89
C LYS A 157 -1.28 30.58 -15.27
N CYS A 158 -2.37 29.90 -14.89
CA CYS A 158 -3.52 30.55 -14.26
C CYS A 158 -3.15 31.18 -12.91
N LEU A 159 -2.31 30.51 -12.12
CA LEU A 159 -1.84 31.02 -10.84
C LEU A 159 -0.99 32.29 -11.02
N ASN A 160 -0.05 32.31 -11.98
CA ASN A 160 0.74 33.51 -12.27
C ASN A 160 -0.15 34.67 -12.73
N GLU A 161 -1.13 34.42 -13.62
CA GLU A 161 -2.07 35.45 -14.07
C GLU A 161 -2.91 36.04 -12.92
N GLU A 162 -3.31 35.22 -11.94
CA GLU A 162 -4.04 35.71 -10.75
C GLU A 162 -3.11 36.39 -9.73
N LEU A 163 -1.88 35.90 -9.56
CA LEU A 163 -0.87 36.55 -8.71
C LEU A 163 -0.50 37.94 -9.25
N ASP A 164 -0.32 38.09 -10.56
CA ASP A 164 -0.02 39.38 -11.19
C ASP A 164 -1.16 40.38 -10.99
N LYS A 165 -2.42 39.93 -11.09
CA LYS A 165 -3.60 40.76 -10.78
C LYS A 165 -3.67 41.16 -9.30
N ALA A 166 -3.32 40.25 -8.40
CA ALA A 166 -3.39 40.46 -6.96
C ALA A 166 -2.28 41.39 -6.44
N PHE A 167 -1.08 41.29 -7.02
CA PHE A 167 0.11 42.01 -6.53
C PHE A 167 0.53 43.23 -7.36
N LYS A 168 -0.10 43.49 -8.53
CA LYS A 168 0.16 44.65 -9.40
C LYS A 168 1.66 44.92 -9.62
N PHE A 169 2.35 44.01 -10.30
CA PHE A 169 3.56 44.36 -11.04
C PHE A 169 3.19 44.86 -12.44
#